data_AF-A0A2N2AGY6-F1
#
_entry.id   AF-A0A2N2AGY6-F1
#
_cell.length_a   1.000
_cell.length_b   1.000
_cell.length_c   1.000
_cell.angle_alpha   90.00
_cell.angle_beta   90.00
_cell.angle_gamma   90.00
#
_symmetry.space_group_name_H-M   'P 1'
#
loop_
_entity.id
_entity.type
_entity.pdbx_description
1 polymer ?
#
loop_
_entity_poly.entity_id
_entity_poly.type
_entity_poly.pdbx_seq_one_letter_code
_entity_poly.pdbx_strand_id
1 'polypeptide(L)'
;MKLACLSHDNVLCGKLKNNLLFRTVSMVDNLTDLDSKYDDYDVIILSDRIVSYEKLPEFTSCFANVATFYMVSSNPDYKLFQKIETMCHAHDVHIVYPKQTQDQIISFVVNVLKPIEAVPKNHVTAFVGSQSKVGVTTTVMAAASRLGMFTEAKIGVLGLNARNPGTVYMRGYQGTYLDELKTLLSNNMLSTSQLMKEMYEFNHFFYLAGNRDIKKRLHYSIREIHYLIEQSKKIYDLILIDAGSNYDDALCIQGLLNSDTKFLVTNQQLSGLFAWNSAYDQVLEPTGFTKQDFLMIINQYQSKPQLPDVKQLIHDYGVPCLRHIGDVGDLGPIVEADRNLIIDYEEPEYKKDIDFIVKALIKTYRLTCRDQKAVKRTGLLQRLFG
;
A
#
# COMPACT_ATOMS: atom_id res chain seq x y z
N MET A 1 -7.76 -16.00 24.70
CA MET A 1 -8.71 -16.77 23.87
C MET A 1 -8.07 -18.11 23.51
N LYS A 2 -8.86 -19.19 23.36
CA LYS A 2 -8.42 -20.48 22.84
C LYS A 2 -8.71 -20.51 21.33
N LEU A 3 -7.71 -20.85 20.52
CA LEU A 3 -7.80 -20.83 19.06
C LEU A 3 -7.54 -22.22 18.47
N ALA A 4 -8.35 -22.64 17.51
CA ALA A 4 -8.05 -23.76 16.63
C ALA A 4 -7.63 -23.27 15.24
N CYS A 5 -6.55 -23.81 14.70
CA CYS A 5 -6.05 -23.47 13.37
C CYS A 5 -5.97 -24.73 12.50
N LEU A 6 -6.78 -24.78 11.46
CA LEU A 6 -6.78 -25.81 10.42
C LEU A 6 -6.05 -25.24 9.21
N SER A 7 -4.72 -25.33 9.23
CA SER A 7 -3.85 -24.85 8.16
C SER A 7 -2.55 -25.64 8.13
N HIS A 8 -2.04 -25.93 6.93
CA HIS A 8 -0.72 -26.50 6.73
C HIS A 8 0.43 -25.48 6.92
N ASP A 9 0.12 -24.21 7.21
CA ASP A 9 1.13 -23.17 7.45
C ASP A 9 1.65 -23.22 8.90
N ASN A 10 2.68 -24.04 9.13
CA ASN A 10 3.35 -24.16 10.41
C ASN A 10 3.95 -22.84 10.93
N VAL A 11 4.32 -21.92 10.03
CA VAL A 11 4.88 -20.61 10.41
C VAL A 11 3.78 -19.73 10.97
N LEU A 12 2.61 -19.70 10.33
CA LEU A 12 1.43 -19.01 10.84
C LEU A 12 1.04 -19.54 12.22
N CYS A 13 0.90 -20.85 12.36
CA CYS A 13 0.55 -21.48 13.64
C CYS A 13 1.58 -21.19 14.74
N GLY A 14 2.87 -21.23 14.41
CA GLY A 14 3.94 -20.87 15.34
C GLY A 14 3.86 -19.41 15.80
N LYS A 15 3.55 -18.48 14.89
CA LYS A 15 3.36 -17.06 15.23
C LYS A 15 2.09 -16.82 16.05
N LEU A 16 0.99 -17.50 15.74
CA LEU A 16 -0.25 -17.45 16.53
C LEU A 16 -0.02 -17.89 17.98
N LYS A 17 0.75 -18.97 18.20
CA LYS A 17 1.13 -19.45 19.55
C LYS A 17 1.88 -18.41 20.39
N ASN A 18 2.67 -17.56 19.74
CA ASN A 18 3.46 -16.53 20.41
C ASN A 18 2.69 -15.22 20.62
N ASN A 19 1.46 -15.10 20.09
CA ASN A 19 0.66 -13.90 20.24
C ASN A 19 -0.07 -13.90 21.60
N LEU A 20 0.06 -12.81 22.35
CA LEU A 20 -0.46 -12.66 23.71
C LEU A 20 -2.00 -12.73 23.82
N LEU A 21 -2.73 -12.56 22.71
CA LEU A 21 -4.20 -12.68 22.70
C LEU A 21 -4.65 -14.14 22.91
N PHE A 22 -3.85 -15.10 22.43
CA PHE A 22 -4.20 -16.51 22.43
C PHE A 22 -3.50 -17.24 23.58
N ARG A 23 -4.28 -17.79 24.52
CA ARG A 23 -3.76 -18.59 25.64
C ARG A 23 -3.36 -19.98 25.19
N THR A 24 -4.06 -20.50 24.19
CA THR A 24 -3.86 -21.84 23.66
C THR A 24 -4.16 -21.82 22.17
N VAL A 25 -3.29 -22.45 21.39
CA VAL A 25 -3.46 -22.61 19.95
C VAL A 25 -3.30 -24.09 19.62
N SER A 26 -4.41 -24.72 19.23
CA SER A 26 -4.45 -26.10 18.75
C SER A 26 -4.29 -26.11 17.24
N MET A 27 -3.33 -26.88 16.74
CA MET A 27 -3.29 -27.21 15.32
C MET A 27 -4.13 -28.46 15.13
N VAL A 28 -5.00 -28.44 14.13
CA VAL A 28 -5.93 -29.52 13.86
C VAL A 28 -5.80 -29.90 12.40
N ASP A 29 -5.63 -31.19 12.13
CA ASP A 29 -5.32 -31.69 10.78
C ASP A 29 -6.58 -32.04 9.99
N ASN A 30 -7.71 -32.25 10.66
CA ASN A 30 -8.99 -32.58 10.03
C ASN A 30 -10.17 -31.99 10.81
N LEU A 31 -11.34 -31.96 10.16
CA LEU A 31 -12.57 -31.45 10.78
C LEU A 31 -13.05 -32.32 11.95
N THR A 32 -12.89 -33.64 11.86
CA THR A 32 -13.37 -34.60 12.87
C THR A 32 -12.70 -34.44 14.23
N ASP A 33 -11.50 -33.86 14.29
CA ASP A 33 -10.78 -33.59 15.53
C ASP A 33 -11.33 -32.36 16.27
N LEU A 34 -12.00 -31.45 15.55
CA LEU A 34 -12.82 -30.41 16.17
C LEU A 34 -14.13 -30.97 16.73
N ASP A 35 -14.59 -32.11 16.19
CA ASP A 35 -15.94 -32.61 16.42
C ASP A 35 -16.25 -33.07 17.85
N SER A 36 -15.22 -33.18 18.69
CA SER A 36 -15.35 -33.60 20.08
C SER A 36 -15.07 -32.50 21.10
N LYS A 37 -14.74 -31.28 20.65
CA LYS A 37 -14.23 -30.18 21.50
C LYS A 37 -14.79 -28.80 21.12
N TYR A 38 -16.04 -28.77 20.66
CA TYR A 38 -16.64 -27.56 20.08
C TYR A 38 -16.71 -26.36 21.05
N ASP A 39 -17.08 -26.61 22.30
CA ASP A 39 -17.20 -25.57 23.34
C ASP A 39 -15.85 -25.08 23.89
N ASP A 40 -14.74 -25.66 23.42
CA ASP A 40 -13.41 -25.35 23.91
C ASP A 40 -12.71 -24.21 23.16
N TYR A 41 -13.27 -23.69 22.05
CA TYR A 41 -12.60 -22.67 21.24
C TYR A 41 -13.39 -21.38 21.14
N ASP A 42 -12.68 -20.26 21.29
CA ASP A 42 -13.25 -18.91 21.08
C ASP A 42 -13.06 -18.44 19.62
N VAL A 43 -12.08 -19.01 18.93
CA VAL A 43 -11.65 -18.61 17.58
C VAL A 43 -11.27 -19.82 16.74
N ILE A 44 -11.70 -19.82 15.47
CA ILE A 44 -11.31 -20.85 14.50
C ILE A 44 -10.77 -20.18 13.24
N ILE A 45 -9.63 -20.68 12.75
CA ILE A 45 -9.07 -20.33 11.44
C ILE A 45 -9.09 -21.58 10.56
N LEU A 46 -9.73 -21.48 9.40
CA LEU A 46 -9.87 -22.54 8.41
C LEU A 46 -9.11 -22.17 7.14
N SER A 47 -8.43 -23.12 6.51
CA SER A 47 -7.88 -22.94 5.16
C SER A 47 -8.73 -23.67 4.12
N ASP A 48 -9.00 -23.00 3.00
CA ASP A 48 -9.65 -23.57 1.82
C ASP A 48 -8.94 -24.79 1.23
N ARG A 49 -7.64 -24.94 1.52
CA ARG A 49 -6.83 -26.10 1.16
C ARG A 49 -7.16 -27.36 1.95
N ILE A 50 -7.86 -27.22 3.07
CA ILE A 50 -8.24 -28.31 3.98
C ILE A 50 -9.76 -28.46 4.03
N VAL A 51 -10.48 -27.33 4.11
CA VAL A 51 -11.94 -27.29 4.26
C VAL A 51 -12.55 -26.57 3.08
N SER A 52 -13.30 -27.28 2.23
CA SER A 52 -14.07 -26.66 1.14
C SER A 52 -15.12 -25.70 1.70
N TYR A 53 -15.32 -24.56 1.00
CA TYR A 53 -16.31 -23.54 1.37
C TYR A 53 -17.74 -24.09 1.43
N GLU A 54 -18.03 -25.17 0.69
CA GLU A 54 -19.32 -25.88 0.68
C GLU A 54 -19.67 -26.48 2.05
N LYS A 55 -18.67 -26.71 2.91
CA LYS A 55 -18.85 -27.25 4.27
C LYS A 55 -19.03 -26.17 5.35
N LEU A 56 -18.91 -24.88 5.00
CA LEU A 56 -19.10 -23.79 5.95
C LEU A 56 -20.49 -23.76 6.62
N PRO A 57 -21.60 -24.09 5.95
CA PRO A 57 -22.92 -24.13 6.59
C PRO A 57 -22.99 -25.15 7.73
N GLU A 58 -22.49 -26.37 7.46
CA GLU A 58 -22.42 -27.44 8.45
C GLU A 58 -21.55 -27.00 9.62
N PHE A 59 -20.41 -26.37 9.33
CA PHE A 59 -19.48 -25.88 10.34
C PHE A 59 -20.11 -24.81 11.22
N THR A 60 -20.54 -23.68 10.65
CA THR A 60 -21.06 -22.55 11.42
C THR A 60 -22.32 -22.86 12.23
N SER A 61 -23.11 -23.85 11.80
CA SER A 61 -24.23 -24.37 12.60
C SER A 61 -23.79 -25.02 13.92
N CYS A 62 -22.61 -25.64 13.95
CA CYS A 62 -22.02 -26.24 15.15
C CYS A 62 -21.29 -25.22 16.04
N PHE A 63 -20.98 -24.01 15.53
CA PHE A 63 -20.11 -23.02 16.18
C PHE A 63 -20.76 -21.63 16.30
N ALA A 64 -22.05 -21.57 16.64
CA ALA A 64 -22.86 -20.35 16.60
C ALA A 64 -22.35 -19.13 17.41
N ASN A 65 -21.29 -19.27 18.22
CA ASN A 65 -20.67 -18.19 19.01
C ASN A 65 -19.14 -18.11 18.87
N VAL A 66 -18.56 -18.77 17.86
CA VAL A 66 -17.11 -18.81 17.66
C VAL A 66 -16.72 -17.92 16.49
N ALA A 67 -15.79 -16.99 16.73
CA ALA A 67 -15.28 -16.13 15.66
C ALA A 67 -14.52 -16.98 14.64
N THR A 68 -15.06 -17.07 13.42
CA THR A 68 -14.56 -17.96 12.39
C THR A 68 -13.90 -17.16 11.26
N PHE A 69 -12.70 -17.59 10.88
CA PHE A 69 -11.92 -16.99 9.81
C PHE A 69 -11.64 -18.02 8.72
N TYR A 70 -11.83 -17.64 7.44
CA TYR A 70 -11.62 -18.51 6.30
C TYR A 70 -10.53 -17.97 5.38
N MET A 71 -9.40 -18.67 5.32
CA MET A 71 -8.25 -18.36 4.50
C MET A 71 -8.45 -18.87 3.09
N VAL A 72 -8.51 -17.93 2.15
CA VAL A 72 -8.67 -18.19 0.73
C VAL A 72 -7.30 -18.19 0.05
N SER A 73 -7.00 -19.27 -0.66
CA SER A 73 -5.81 -19.37 -1.48
C SER A 73 -5.98 -18.61 -2.80
N SER A 74 -4.86 -18.15 -3.37
CA SER A 74 -4.88 -17.46 -4.66
C SER A 74 -5.42 -18.37 -5.75
N ASN A 75 -6.61 -18.06 -6.29
CA ASN A 75 -7.24 -18.78 -7.38
C ASN A 75 -7.47 -17.84 -8.58
N PRO A 76 -7.15 -18.24 -9.82
CA PRO A 76 -7.44 -17.42 -10.99
C PRO A 76 -8.94 -17.32 -11.32
N ASP A 77 -9.79 -18.22 -10.80
CA ASP A 77 -11.24 -18.17 -11.03
C ASP A 77 -11.92 -17.17 -10.10
N TYR A 78 -12.15 -15.98 -10.63
CA TYR A 78 -12.88 -14.91 -9.95
C TYR A 78 -14.32 -15.30 -9.57
N LYS A 79 -15.01 -16.12 -10.38
CA LYS A 79 -16.39 -16.53 -10.05
C LYS A 79 -16.43 -17.46 -8.86
N LEU A 80 -15.41 -18.30 -8.70
CA LEU A 80 -15.28 -19.13 -7.51
C LEU A 80 -15.05 -18.26 -6.27
N PHE A 81 -14.21 -17.23 -6.37
CA PHE A 81 -14.00 -16.29 -5.28
C PHE A 81 -15.29 -15.61 -4.82
N GLN A 82 -16.10 -15.08 -5.75
CA GLN A 82 -17.40 -14.48 -5.43
C GLN A 82 -18.35 -15.45 -4.70
N LYS A 83 -18.33 -16.74 -5.06
CA LYS A 83 -19.11 -17.77 -4.36
C LYS A 83 -18.61 -17.99 -2.94
N ILE A 84 -17.29 -18.09 -2.75
CA ILE A 84 -16.68 -18.24 -1.44
C ILE A 84 -17.04 -17.04 -0.55
N GLU A 85 -16.92 -15.83 -1.08
CA GLU A 85 -17.25 -14.60 -0.37
C GLU A 85 -18.73 -14.56 0.06
N THR A 86 -19.64 -14.88 -0.87
CA THR A 86 -21.07 -14.96 -0.58
C THR A 86 -21.36 -15.97 0.54
N MET A 87 -20.73 -17.14 0.49
CA MET A 87 -20.89 -18.18 1.51
C MET A 87 -20.31 -17.74 2.86
N CYS A 88 -19.16 -17.09 2.89
CA CYS A 88 -18.60 -16.58 4.13
C CYS A 88 -19.51 -15.52 4.76
N HIS A 89 -20.02 -14.57 3.99
CA HIS A 89 -20.94 -13.55 4.47
C HIS A 89 -22.27 -14.11 4.98
N ALA A 90 -22.84 -15.09 4.27
CA ALA A 90 -24.10 -15.73 4.68
C ALA A 90 -24.01 -16.45 6.05
N HIS A 91 -22.78 -16.79 6.46
CA HIS A 91 -22.50 -17.56 7.67
C HIS A 91 -21.67 -16.79 8.71
N ASP A 92 -21.58 -15.45 8.59
CA ASP A 92 -20.81 -14.58 9.48
C ASP A 92 -19.34 -15.00 9.68
N VAL A 93 -18.72 -15.46 8.58
CA VAL A 93 -17.32 -15.89 8.55
C VAL A 93 -16.45 -14.77 7.99
N HIS A 94 -15.38 -14.42 8.70
CA HIS A 94 -14.43 -13.41 8.25
C HIS A 94 -13.45 -13.98 7.21
N ILE A 95 -13.33 -13.30 6.07
CA ILE A 95 -12.46 -13.76 4.99
C ILE A 95 -11.03 -13.26 5.23
N VAL A 96 -10.07 -14.18 5.18
CA VAL A 96 -8.65 -13.86 5.09
C VAL A 96 -8.25 -13.95 3.61
N TYR A 97 -8.18 -12.79 2.98
CA TYR A 97 -7.88 -12.66 1.55
C TYR A 97 -6.47 -13.17 1.19
N PRO A 98 -6.26 -13.60 -0.07
CA PRO A 98 -4.96 -14.06 -0.54
C PRO A 98 -3.91 -12.96 -0.54
N LYS A 99 -2.66 -13.37 -0.79
CA LYS A 99 -1.46 -12.50 -0.88
C LYS A 99 -1.07 -11.76 0.41
N GLN A 100 -1.61 -12.15 1.55
CA GLN A 100 -1.19 -11.66 2.87
C GLN A 100 0.00 -12.45 3.42
N THR A 101 0.89 -11.78 4.17
CA THR A 101 1.88 -12.46 5.02
C THR A 101 1.22 -13.01 6.28
N GLN A 102 1.91 -13.93 6.98
CA GLN A 102 1.42 -14.43 8.26
C GLN A 102 1.23 -13.30 9.29
N ASP A 103 2.07 -12.25 9.26
CA ASP A 103 1.93 -11.11 10.17
C ASP A 103 0.67 -10.27 9.85
N GLN A 104 0.36 -10.11 8.56
CA GLN A 104 -0.87 -9.44 8.12
C GLN A 104 -2.11 -10.24 8.50
N ILE A 105 -2.10 -11.56 8.30
CA ILE A 105 -3.20 -12.45 8.70
C ILE A 105 -3.45 -12.34 10.21
N ILE A 106 -2.39 -12.43 11.02
CA ILE A 106 -2.50 -12.33 12.49
C ILE A 106 -3.03 -10.94 12.88
N SER A 107 -2.54 -9.88 12.26
CA SER A 107 -3.01 -8.52 12.54
C SER A 107 -4.48 -8.35 12.21
N PHE A 108 -4.94 -8.90 11.07
CA PHE A 108 -6.36 -8.91 10.70
C PHE A 108 -7.21 -9.65 11.73
N VAL A 109 -6.84 -10.89 12.08
CA VAL A 109 -7.56 -11.69 13.08
C VAL A 109 -7.64 -10.96 14.41
N VAL A 110 -6.51 -10.44 14.91
CA VAL A 110 -6.46 -9.70 16.18
C VAL A 110 -7.35 -8.46 16.13
N ASN A 111 -7.31 -7.70 15.04
CA ASN A 111 -8.11 -6.47 14.90
C ASN A 111 -9.61 -6.74 14.85
N VAL A 112 -10.03 -7.84 14.23
CA VAL A 112 -11.45 -8.26 14.22
C VAL A 112 -11.90 -8.64 15.63
N LEU A 113 -11.10 -9.43 16.36
CA LEU A 113 -11.44 -9.90 17.70
C LEU A 113 -11.34 -8.82 18.78
N LYS A 114 -10.38 -7.91 18.63
CA LYS A 114 -10.11 -6.83 19.56
C LYS A 114 -9.63 -5.61 18.77
N PRO A 115 -10.56 -4.79 18.25
CA PRO A 115 -10.22 -3.59 17.53
C PRO A 115 -9.26 -2.71 18.33
N ILE A 116 -8.09 -2.45 17.76
CA ILE A 116 -7.08 -1.61 18.39
C ILE A 116 -7.48 -0.15 18.12
N GLU A 117 -7.81 0.59 19.19
CA GLU A 117 -8.13 2.03 19.08
C GLU A 117 -6.88 2.91 18.91
N ALA A 118 -5.69 2.35 19.13
CA ALA A 118 -4.44 3.11 19.07
C ALA A 118 -4.05 3.39 17.61
N VAL A 119 -3.92 4.68 17.27
CA VAL A 119 -3.36 5.14 15.99
C VAL A 119 -1.87 4.75 15.96
N PRO A 120 -1.41 3.97 14.95
CA PRO A 120 0.01 3.69 14.78
C PRO A 120 0.82 4.99 14.68
N LYS A 121 2.05 5.02 15.19
CA LYS A 121 2.92 6.21 15.08
C LYS A 121 3.58 6.36 13.70
N ASN A 122 3.64 5.29 12.92
CA ASN A 122 4.38 5.23 11.66
C ASN A 122 3.41 4.85 10.55
N HIS A 123 3.21 5.78 9.64
CA HIS A 123 2.15 5.70 8.63
C HIS A 123 2.68 5.33 7.25
N VAL A 124 1.83 4.70 6.46
CA VAL A 124 2.16 4.34 5.08
C VAL A 124 1.07 4.81 4.13
N THR A 125 1.48 5.50 3.07
CA THR A 125 0.59 5.97 1.99
C THR A 125 1.09 5.43 0.66
N ALA A 126 0.25 4.68 -0.06
CA ALA A 126 0.58 4.23 -1.41
C ALA A 126 -0.04 5.13 -2.47
N PHE A 127 0.69 5.31 -3.56
CA PHE A 127 0.21 5.89 -4.80
C PHE A 127 0.38 4.83 -5.89
N VAL A 128 -0.72 4.53 -6.58
CA VAL A 128 -0.75 3.59 -7.70
C VAL A 128 -1.44 4.24 -8.89
N GLY A 129 -0.94 3.98 -10.09
CA GLY A 129 -1.44 4.56 -11.33
C GLY A 129 -2.43 3.64 -12.02
N SER A 130 -3.54 4.20 -12.52
CA SER A 130 -4.51 3.45 -13.34
C SER A 130 -3.87 2.85 -14.60
N GLN A 131 -2.81 3.48 -15.10
CA GLN A 131 -1.98 3.00 -16.20
C GLN A 131 -0.57 3.61 -16.08
N SER A 132 0.32 3.20 -16.97
CA SER A 132 1.66 3.77 -17.06
C SER A 132 1.62 5.26 -17.47
N LYS A 133 2.63 6.02 -17.01
CA LYS A 133 2.84 7.44 -17.38
C LYS A 133 1.76 8.45 -16.94
N VAL A 134 0.89 8.08 -15.99
CA VAL A 134 -0.05 9.04 -15.34
C VAL A 134 0.62 9.92 -14.28
N GLY A 135 1.94 9.81 -14.08
CA GLY A 135 2.70 10.66 -13.16
C GLY A 135 2.62 10.26 -11.68
N VAL A 136 2.56 8.96 -11.38
CA VAL A 136 2.64 8.44 -9.99
C VAL A 136 3.93 8.91 -9.31
N THR A 137 5.08 8.59 -9.91
CA THR A 137 6.41 8.91 -9.38
C THR A 137 6.58 10.41 -9.11
N THR A 138 6.22 11.25 -10.06
CA THR A 138 6.33 12.71 -9.92
C THR A 138 5.41 13.25 -8.82
N THR A 139 4.19 12.73 -8.72
CA THR A 139 3.24 13.11 -7.65
C THR A 139 3.75 12.70 -6.27
N VAL A 140 4.26 11.48 -6.13
CA VAL A 140 4.83 10.96 -4.86
C VAL A 140 6.02 11.81 -4.42
N MET A 141 6.97 12.06 -5.32
CA MET A 141 8.18 12.83 -5.01
C MET A 141 7.86 14.30 -4.68
N ALA A 142 6.91 14.90 -5.41
CA ALA A 142 6.45 16.25 -5.10
C ALA A 142 5.78 16.31 -3.73
N ALA A 143 4.89 15.36 -3.40
CA ALA A 143 4.27 15.27 -2.08
C ALA A 143 5.32 15.05 -0.98
N ALA A 144 6.29 14.16 -1.19
CA ALA A 144 7.36 13.87 -0.24
C ALA A 144 8.20 15.11 0.07
N SER A 145 8.62 15.83 -0.97
CA SER A 145 9.42 17.05 -0.82
C SER A 145 8.66 18.11 -0.01
N ARG A 146 7.37 18.31 -0.32
CA ARG A 146 6.53 19.28 0.40
C ARG A 146 6.27 18.86 1.84
N LEU A 147 6.04 17.58 2.10
CA LEU A 147 5.90 17.04 3.46
C LEU A 147 7.17 17.28 4.28
N GLY A 148 8.35 16.94 3.74
CA GLY A 148 9.63 17.13 4.41
C GLY A 148 9.94 18.61 4.68
N MET A 149 9.53 19.49 3.77
CA MET A 149 9.69 20.94 3.92
C MET A 149 8.76 21.53 5.00
N PHE A 150 7.52 21.04 5.09
CA PHE A 150 6.49 21.64 5.95
C PHE A 150 6.36 21.00 7.32
N THR A 151 6.87 19.80 7.52
CA THR A 151 6.67 19.03 8.76
C THR A 151 7.98 18.65 9.42
N GLU A 152 7.92 18.37 10.71
CA GLU A 152 9.05 17.82 11.47
C GLU A 152 9.22 16.31 11.24
N ALA A 153 8.27 15.67 10.55
CA ALA A 153 8.26 14.24 10.28
C ALA A 153 9.42 13.83 9.36
N LYS A 154 10.03 12.69 9.68
CA LYS A 154 11.03 12.04 8.82
C LYS A 154 10.30 11.28 7.71
N ILE A 155 10.39 11.79 6.49
CA ILE A 155 9.67 11.25 5.33
C ILE A 155 10.54 10.25 4.56
N GLY A 156 10.06 9.03 4.41
CA GLY A 156 10.66 8.02 3.55
C GLY A 156 9.83 7.80 2.29
N VAL A 157 10.47 7.53 1.15
CA VAL A 157 9.83 7.16 -0.10
C VAL A 157 10.42 5.84 -0.57
N LEU A 158 9.55 4.85 -0.77
CA LEU A 158 9.94 3.56 -1.34
C LEU A 158 9.48 3.49 -2.80
N GLY A 159 10.43 3.41 -3.72
CA GLY A 159 10.18 3.06 -5.10
C GLY A 159 9.82 1.58 -5.20
N LEU A 160 8.54 1.25 -5.08
CA LEU A 160 8.02 -0.11 -5.30
C LEU A 160 7.47 -0.26 -6.72
N ASN A 161 8.08 0.45 -7.67
CA ASN A 161 7.81 0.33 -9.09
C ASN A 161 8.80 -0.67 -9.71
N ALA A 162 8.28 -1.78 -10.23
CA ALA A 162 9.08 -2.86 -10.80
C ALA A 162 9.79 -2.48 -12.11
N ARG A 163 9.30 -1.44 -12.81
CA ARG A 163 9.66 -1.13 -14.19
C ARG A 163 10.36 0.23 -14.35
N ASN A 164 10.26 1.10 -13.36
CA ASN A 164 10.91 2.41 -13.37
C ASN A 164 11.52 2.71 -12.00
N PRO A 165 12.84 2.95 -11.89
CA PRO A 165 13.47 3.29 -10.63
C PRO A 165 13.15 4.71 -10.12
N GLY A 166 12.53 5.57 -10.94
CA GLY A 166 12.15 6.94 -10.61
C GLY A 166 13.31 7.94 -10.57
N THR A 167 14.55 7.48 -10.71
CA THR A 167 15.77 8.30 -10.58
C THR A 167 16.00 9.27 -11.75
N VAL A 168 15.18 9.22 -12.80
CA VAL A 168 15.25 10.16 -13.93
C VAL A 168 15.03 11.61 -13.47
N TYR A 169 14.24 11.82 -12.42
CA TYR A 169 13.97 13.15 -11.85
C TYR A 169 14.94 13.54 -10.72
N MET A 170 16.07 12.85 -10.61
CA MET A 170 17.05 13.06 -9.54
C MET A 170 18.46 13.18 -10.11
N ARG A 171 18.94 14.41 -10.22
CA ARG A 171 20.32 14.68 -10.63
C ARG A 171 21.31 14.13 -9.61
N GLY A 172 22.11 13.14 -10.03
CA GLY A 172 23.20 12.59 -9.22
C GLY A 172 22.73 11.70 -8.07
N TYR A 173 21.66 10.93 -8.26
CA TYR A 173 21.22 9.92 -7.29
C TYR A 173 22.38 9.01 -6.84
N GLN A 174 22.66 8.98 -5.53
CA GLN A 174 23.74 8.22 -4.90
C GLN A 174 23.26 7.11 -3.96
N GLY A 175 21.94 6.90 -3.88
CA GLY A 175 21.39 5.80 -3.10
C GLY A 175 21.40 4.48 -3.86
N THR A 176 20.76 3.52 -3.23
CA THR A 176 20.69 2.14 -3.69
C THR A 176 19.39 1.92 -4.46
N TYR A 177 19.42 0.98 -5.39
CA TYR A 177 18.24 0.56 -6.15
C TYR A 177 17.67 -0.72 -5.53
N LEU A 178 16.36 -0.90 -5.62
CA LEU A 178 15.69 -2.04 -5.01
C LEU A 178 16.29 -3.40 -5.41
N ASP A 179 16.76 -3.52 -6.67
CA ASP A 179 17.41 -4.72 -7.18
C ASP A 179 18.75 -5.08 -6.52
N GLU A 180 19.43 -4.11 -5.93
CA GLU A 180 20.67 -4.31 -5.17
C GLU A 180 20.38 -4.88 -3.78
N LEU A 181 19.21 -4.56 -3.21
CA LEU A 181 18.78 -5.07 -1.90
C LEU A 181 18.21 -6.49 -1.95
N LYS A 182 17.97 -7.03 -3.15
CA LYS A 182 17.27 -8.31 -3.34
C LYS A 182 17.81 -9.46 -2.48
N THR A 183 19.13 -9.64 -2.42
CA THR A 183 19.76 -10.70 -1.62
C THR A 183 19.59 -10.49 -0.11
N LEU A 184 19.61 -9.25 0.35
CA LEU A 184 19.39 -8.94 1.77
C LEU A 184 17.94 -9.18 2.15
N LEU A 185 17.01 -8.82 1.28
CA LEU A 185 15.58 -9.04 1.47
C LEU A 185 15.24 -10.53 1.50
N SER A 186 15.76 -11.32 0.56
CA SER A 186 15.47 -12.76 0.48
C SER A 186 15.90 -13.54 1.73
N ASN A 187 16.93 -13.05 2.40
CA ASN A 187 17.46 -13.65 3.62
C ASN A 187 17.00 -12.96 4.90
N ASN A 188 16.11 -11.96 4.83
CA ASN A 188 15.69 -11.12 5.96
C ASN A 188 16.87 -10.53 6.76
N MET A 189 17.93 -10.11 6.06
CA MET A 189 19.17 -9.58 6.66
C MET A 189 19.29 -8.04 6.59
N LEU A 190 18.34 -7.36 5.94
CA LEU A 190 18.36 -5.89 5.85
C LEU A 190 17.96 -5.28 7.20
N SER A 191 18.95 -4.85 8.00
CA SER A 191 18.70 -4.14 9.25
C SER A 191 18.20 -2.72 9.00
N THR A 192 17.56 -2.11 10.01
CA THR A 192 17.14 -0.70 9.97
C THR A 192 18.32 0.25 9.76
N SER A 193 19.46 -0.02 10.40
CA SER A 193 20.67 0.79 10.26
C SER A 193 21.31 0.66 8.88
N GLN A 194 21.22 -0.50 8.25
CA GLN A 194 21.65 -0.68 6.87
C GLN A 194 20.70 0.08 5.94
N LEU A 195 19.39 -0.14 6.05
CA LEU A 195 18.39 0.54 5.21
C LEU A 195 18.53 2.06 5.23
N MET A 196 18.78 2.68 6.39
CA MET A 196 19.03 4.12 6.48
C MET A 196 20.21 4.59 5.63
N LYS A 197 21.27 3.79 5.49
CA LYS A 197 22.46 4.11 4.69
C LYS A 197 22.24 3.92 3.19
N GLU A 198 21.36 2.97 2.83
CA GLU A 198 21.04 2.64 1.44
C GLU A 198 20.07 3.67 0.81
N MET A 199 19.33 4.42 1.63
CA MET A 199 18.41 5.46 1.15
C MET A 199 19.13 6.78 0.93
N TYR A 200 18.76 7.47 -0.16
CA TYR A 200 19.33 8.76 -0.53
C TYR A 200 18.49 9.91 0.00
N GLU A 201 19.09 10.86 0.70
CA GLU A 201 18.41 12.10 1.09
C GLU A 201 18.33 13.05 -0.13
N PHE A 202 17.11 13.43 -0.50
CA PHE A 202 16.83 14.30 -1.64
C PHE A 202 15.64 15.22 -1.30
N ASN A 203 15.78 16.53 -1.53
CA ASN A 203 14.71 17.52 -1.36
C ASN A 203 13.85 17.35 -0.08
N HIS A 204 14.50 17.13 1.07
CA HIS A 204 13.89 16.95 2.39
C HIS A 204 13.19 15.61 2.66
N PHE A 205 13.42 14.58 1.85
CA PHE A 205 12.95 13.21 2.10
C PHE A 205 14.05 12.19 1.81
N PHE A 206 13.85 10.95 2.25
CA PHE A 206 14.76 9.83 1.96
C PHE A 206 14.14 8.93 0.89
N TYR A 207 14.88 8.55 -0.14
CA TYR A 207 14.40 7.74 -1.25
C TYR A 207 15.17 6.43 -1.39
N LEU A 208 14.43 5.32 -1.51
CA LEU A 208 14.94 4.07 -2.06
C LEU A 208 14.44 3.95 -3.50
N ALA A 209 15.34 3.97 -4.47
CA ALA A 209 14.98 3.85 -5.88
C ALA A 209 14.36 2.50 -6.20
N GLY A 210 13.43 2.51 -7.16
CA GLY A 210 12.78 1.30 -7.64
C GLY A 210 13.70 0.37 -8.41
N ASN A 211 13.11 -0.71 -8.92
CA ASN A 211 13.85 -1.77 -9.58
C ASN A 211 14.34 -1.30 -10.97
N ARG A 212 15.63 -1.45 -11.25
CA ARG A 212 16.22 -1.22 -12.59
C ARG A 212 16.42 -2.52 -13.36
N ASP A 213 16.68 -3.62 -12.66
CA ASP A 213 17.03 -4.89 -13.28
C ASP A 213 15.76 -5.61 -13.77
N ILE A 214 15.59 -5.65 -15.09
CA ILE A 214 14.45 -6.29 -15.75
C ILE A 214 14.32 -7.76 -15.34
N LYS A 215 15.42 -8.46 -15.06
CA LYS A 215 15.41 -9.88 -14.68
C LYS A 215 14.82 -10.08 -13.29
N LYS A 216 15.01 -9.13 -12.37
CA LYS A 216 14.58 -9.26 -10.97
C LYS A 216 13.16 -8.79 -10.71
N ARG A 217 12.54 -8.05 -11.65
CA ARG A 217 11.25 -7.38 -11.45
C ARG A 217 10.10 -8.30 -11.00
N LEU A 218 10.10 -9.57 -11.41
CA LEU A 218 9.08 -10.57 -11.07
C LEU A 218 9.50 -11.54 -9.95
N HIS A 219 10.68 -11.36 -9.36
CA HIS A 219 11.25 -12.29 -8.39
C HIS A 219 11.14 -11.81 -6.95
N TYR A 220 10.54 -10.64 -6.71
CA TYR A 220 10.20 -10.22 -5.36
C TYR A 220 9.03 -11.03 -4.82
N SER A 221 9.16 -11.53 -3.61
CA SER A 221 8.09 -12.20 -2.88
C SER A 221 7.35 -11.22 -1.98
N ILE A 222 6.11 -11.57 -1.65
CA ILE A 222 5.28 -10.84 -0.69
C ILE A 222 6.01 -10.64 0.65
N ARG A 223 6.73 -11.66 1.14
CA ARG A 223 7.45 -11.60 2.42
C ARG A 223 8.59 -10.60 2.40
N GLU A 224 9.33 -10.52 1.29
CA GLU A 224 10.45 -9.60 1.13
C GLU A 224 10.00 -8.14 1.15
N ILE A 225 8.90 -7.83 0.45
CA ILE A 225 8.42 -6.44 0.35
C ILE A 225 7.74 -6.01 1.65
N HIS A 226 6.95 -6.90 2.27
CA HIS A 226 6.44 -6.67 3.62
C HIS A 226 7.59 -6.39 4.60
N TYR A 227 8.64 -7.21 4.58
CA TYR A 227 9.81 -7.02 5.45
C TYR A 227 10.48 -5.64 5.22
N LEU A 228 10.66 -5.21 3.97
CA LEU A 228 11.20 -3.88 3.65
C LEU A 228 10.34 -2.76 4.23
N ILE A 229 9.02 -2.84 4.08
CA ILE A 229 8.09 -1.82 4.60
C ILE A 229 8.14 -1.80 6.14
N GLU A 230 8.19 -2.97 6.79
CA GLU A 230 8.31 -3.07 8.24
C GLU A 230 9.64 -2.54 8.78
N GLN A 231 10.76 -2.71 8.07
CA GLN A 231 12.02 -2.05 8.43
C GLN A 231 11.94 -0.54 8.24
N SER A 232 11.25 -0.07 7.21
CA SER A 232 11.06 1.35 6.93
C SER A 232 10.21 2.02 8.02
N LYS A 233 9.15 1.35 8.50
CA LYS A 233 8.27 1.85 9.58
C LYS A 233 9.01 2.09 10.89
N LYS A 234 10.16 1.46 11.11
CA LYS A 234 10.99 1.68 12.30
C LYS A 234 11.86 2.94 12.20
N ILE A 235 11.95 3.55 11.02
CA ILE A 235 12.86 4.65 10.72
C ILE A 235 12.10 5.95 10.46
N TYR A 236 11.00 5.86 9.71
CA TYR A 236 10.28 7.01 9.16
C TYR A 236 8.92 7.18 9.82
N ASP A 237 8.54 8.44 10.07
CA ASP A 237 7.23 8.77 10.63
C ASP A 237 6.12 8.60 9.59
N LEU A 238 6.43 8.90 8.32
CA LEU A 238 5.56 8.68 7.17
C LEU A 238 6.36 8.11 6.00
N ILE A 239 5.84 7.03 5.43
CA ILE A 239 6.38 6.36 4.25
C ILE A 239 5.41 6.57 3.10
N LEU A 240 5.91 7.12 2.00
CA LEU A 240 5.18 7.15 0.74
C LEU A 240 5.67 6.02 -0.16
N ILE A 241 4.75 5.32 -0.80
CA ILE A 241 5.04 4.23 -1.72
C ILE A 241 4.68 4.66 -3.13
N ASP A 242 5.66 4.64 -4.03
CA ASP A 242 5.42 4.63 -5.48
C ASP A 242 5.20 3.18 -5.91
N ALA A 243 3.94 2.76 -6.04
CA ALA A 243 3.57 1.40 -6.45
C ALA A 243 3.53 1.23 -7.97
N GLY A 244 3.91 2.25 -8.76
CA GLY A 244 3.82 2.21 -10.22
C GLY A 244 2.38 2.01 -10.71
N SER A 245 2.18 1.12 -11.69
CA SER A 245 0.86 0.83 -12.28
C SER A 245 0.67 -0.65 -12.60
N ASN A 246 1.44 -1.51 -11.93
CA ASN A 246 1.47 -2.95 -12.22
C ASN A 246 0.97 -3.73 -11.02
N TYR A 247 -0.29 -4.13 -11.08
CA TYR A 247 -1.02 -4.72 -9.97
C TYR A 247 -0.68 -6.20 -9.76
N ASP A 248 0.01 -6.83 -10.71
CA ASP A 248 0.29 -8.26 -10.75
C ASP A 248 1.56 -8.68 -9.99
N ASP A 249 2.33 -7.74 -9.45
CA ASP A 249 3.56 -8.03 -8.74
C ASP A 249 3.47 -7.84 -7.21
N ALA A 250 4.42 -8.43 -6.49
CA ALA A 250 4.48 -8.34 -5.04
C ALA A 250 4.77 -6.91 -4.55
N LEU A 251 5.38 -6.07 -5.39
CA LEU A 251 5.78 -4.71 -5.04
C LEU A 251 4.54 -3.83 -4.87
N CYS A 252 3.66 -3.83 -5.88
CA CYS A 252 2.42 -3.08 -5.84
C CYS A 252 1.47 -3.61 -4.77
N ILE A 253 1.23 -4.93 -4.75
CA ILE A 253 0.25 -5.53 -3.82
C ILE A 253 0.66 -5.32 -2.37
N GLN A 254 1.93 -5.52 -2.01
CA GLN A 254 2.38 -5.26 -0.65
C GLN A 254 2.45 -3.77 -0.34
N GLY A 255 2.74 -2.92 -1.33
CA GLY A 255 2.59 -1.49 -1.16
C GLY A 255 1.18 -1.10 -0.73
N LEU A 256 0.16 -1.63 -1.42
CA LEU A 256 -1.24 -1.37 -1.12
C LEU A 256 -1.69 -1.99 0.21
N LEU A 257 -1.38 -3.27 0.46
CA LEU A 257 -1.80 -3.98 1.67
C LEU A 257 -1.21 -3.40 2.96
N ASN A 258 -0.02 -2.79 2.90
CA ASN A 258 0.61 -2.16 4.05
C ASN A 258 0.25 -0.68 4.23
N SER A 259 -0.58 -0.11 3.35
CA SER A 259 -0.89 1.33 3.33
C SER A 259 -2.19 1.68 4.05
N ASP A 260 -2.10 2.64 4.97
CA ASP A 260 -3.23 3.25 5.67
C ASP A 260 -4.09 4.11 4.73
N THR A 261 -3.47 4.73 3.72
CA THR A 261 -4.15 5.53 2.69
C THR A 261 -3.63 5.15 1.31
N LYS A 262 -4.54 5.03 0.35
CA LYS A 262 -4.22 4.60 -1.02
C LYS A 262 -4.74 5.64 -2.01
N PHE A 263 -3.85 6.14 -2.85
CA PHE A 263 -4.19 7.04 -3.93
C PHE A 263 -4.16 6.33 -5.27
N LEU A 264 -5.26 6.45 -6.03
CA LEU A 264 -5.30 6.11 -7.44
C LEU A 264 -4.96 7.35 -8.26
N VAL A 265 -3.78 7.39 -8.86
CA VAL A 265 -3.39 8.43 -9.81
C VAL A 265 -3.90 8.05 -11.20
N THR A 266 -4.60 8.95 -11.86
CA THR A 266 -5.10 8.73 -13.22
C THR A 266 -5.08 10.01 -14.04
N ASN A 267 -5.52 9.96 -15.29
CA ASN A 267 -5.75 11.12 -16.15
C ASN A 267 -7.09 10.94 -16.89
N GLN A 268 -7.42 11.85 -17.80
CA GLN A 268 -8.70 11.83 -18.55
C GLN A 268 -8.74 10.80 -19.70
N GLN A 269 -7.75 9.90 -19.81
CA GLN A 269 -7.69 8.93 -20.90
C GLN A 269 -8.52 7.68 -20.60
N LEU A 270 -9.34 7.27 -21.57
CA LEU A 270 -10.19 6.09 -21.47
C LEU A 270 -9.39 4.78 -21.27
N SER A 271 -8.18 4.69 -21.81
CA SER A 271 -7.29 3.54 -21.59
C SER A 271 -6.94 3.34 -20.11
N GLY A 272 -6.81 4.44 -19.35
CA GLY A 272 -6.58 4.40 -17.92
C GLY A 272 -7.74 3.77 -17.16
N LEU A 273 -8.98 4.08 -17.58
CA LEU A 273 -10.18 3.50 -16.98
C LEU A 273 -10.27 2.00 -17.25
N PHE A 274 -10.04 1.57 -18.49
CA PHE A 274 -10.07 0.14 -18.81
C PHE A 274 -8.98 -0.65 -18.11
N ALA A 275 -7.76 -0.09 -18.02
CA ALA A 275 -6.66 -0.72 -17.29
C ALA A 275 -6.95 -0.82 -15.80
N TRP A 276 -7.51 0.24 -15.19
CA TRP A 276 -7.95 0.22 -13.80
C TRP A 276 -9.02 -0.83 -13.54
N ASN A 277 -10.12 -0.84 -14.30
CA ASN A 277 -11.21 -1.80 -14.06
C ASN A 277 -10.72 -3.24 -14.23
N SER A 278 -9.91 -3.53 -15.25
CA SER A 278 -9.32 -4.86 -15.44
C SER A 278 -8.43 -5.27 -14.26
N ALA A 279 -7.58 -4.37 -13.78
CA ALA A 279 -6.72 -4.63 -12.63
C ALA A 279 -7.51 -4.76 -11.32
N TYR A 280 -8.57 -3.96 -11.16
CA TYR A 280 -9.44 -4.01 -10.00
C TYR A 280 -10.14 -5.35 -9.92
N ASP A 281 -10.90 -5.72 -10.96
CA ASP A 281 -11.72 -6.93 -11.00
C ASP A 281 -10.86 -8.20 -10.91
N GLN A 282 -9.70 -8.23 -11.57
CA GLN A 282 -8.87 -9.44 -11.66
C GLN A 282 -7.84 -9.58 -10.55
N VAL A 283 -7.51 -8.48 -9.85
CA VAL A 283 -6.41 -8.50 -8.88
C VAL A 283 -6.77 -7.86 -7.55
N LEU A 284 -7.29 -6.63 -7.54
CA LEU A 284 -7.47 -5.89 -6.29
C LEU A 284 -8.66 -6.41 -5.48
N GLU A 285 -9.80 -6.57 -6.11
CA GLU A 285 -11.00 -7.07 -5.44
C GLU A 285 -10.82 -8.51 -4.93
N PRO A 286 -10.22 -9.45 -5.69
CA PRO A 286 -9.82 -10.76 -5.16
C PRO A 286 -8.87 -10.72 -3.95
N THR A 287 -8.15 -9.61 -3.75
CA THR A 287 -7.27 -9.40 -2.60
C THR A 287 -7.93 -8.65 -1.45
N GLY A 288 -9.24 -8.40 -1.54
CA GLY A 288 -10.05 -7.80 -0.49
C GLY A 288 -10.12 -6.27 -0.53
N PHE A 289 -9.67 -5.64 -1.61
CA PHE A 289 -9.83 -4.20 -1.76
C PHE A 289 -11.20 -3.86 -2.34
N THR A 290 -11.78 -2.79 -1.81
CA THR A 290 -12.94 -2.10 -2.37
C THR A 290 -12.50 -0.84 -3.09
N LYS A 291 -13.31 -0.33 -4.03
CA LYS A 291 -13.04 0.97 -4.67
C LYS A 291 -13.01 2.12 -3.66
N GLN A 292 -13.70 1.98 -2.54
CA GLN A 292 -13.76 2.97 -1.45
C GLN A 292 -12.47 3.03 -0.62
N ASP A 293 -11.59 2.03 -0.73
CA ASP A 293 -10.26 2.08 -0.11
C ASP A 293 -9.31 3.07 -0.78
N PHE A 294 -9.70 3.61 -1.94
CA PHE A 294 -8.89 4.51 -2.74
C PHE A 294 -9.46 5.94 -2.76
N LEU A 295 -8.56 6.91 -2.84
CA LEU A 295 -8.85 8.29 -3.19
C LEU A 295 -8.20 8.60 -4.54
N MET A 296 -8.96 9.16 -5.48
CA MET A 296 -8.46 9.44 -6.83
C MET A 296 -7.75 10.80 -6.89
N ILE A 297 -6.61 10.83 -7.56
CA ILE A 297 -5.89 12.04 -7.99
C ILE A 297 -5.89 12.06 -9.51
N ILE A 298 -6.55 13.05 -10.12
CA ILE A 298 -6.60 13.20 -11.57
C ILE A 298 -5.44 14.10 -11.99
N ASN A 299 -4.34 13.51 -12.44
CA ASN A 299 -3.16 14.22 -12.91
C ASN A 299 -3.28 14.60 -14.39
N GLN A 300 -2.48 15.59 -14.81
CA GLN A 300 -2.47 16.11 -16.19
C GLN A 300 -3.88 16.53 -16.65
N TYR A 301 -4.66 17.12 -15.75
CA TYR A 301 -6.04 17.49 -16.02
C TYR A 301 -6.11 18.68 -16.97
N GLN A 302 -6.95 18.54 -18.00
CA GLN A 302 -7.23 19.57 -18.98
C GLN A 302 -8.73 19.89 -19.00
N SER A 303 -9.08 21.15 -18.78
CA SER A 303 -10.46 21.62 -18.86
C SER A 303 -10.88 21.84 -20.32
N LYS A 304 -11.13 20.74 -21.04
CA LYS A 304 -11.56 20.75 -22.45
C LYS A 304 -12.92 20.05 -22.58
N PRO A 305 -13.88 20.60 -23.36
CA PRO A 305 -15.22 20.01 -23.50
C PRO A 305 -15.24 18.57 -24.04
N GLN A 306 -14.20 18.16 -24.77
CA GLN A 306 -14.09 16.81 -25.34
C GLN A 306 -13.55 15.77 -24.34
N LEU A 307 -13.07 16.21 -23.18
CA LEU A 307 -12.51 15.34 -22.15
C LEU A 307 -13.50 15.19 -21.00
N PRO A 308 -13.56 14.02 -20.34
CA PRO A 308 -14.44 13.81 -19.21
C PRO A 308 -14.10 14.78 -18.07
N ASP A 309 -15.12 15.37 -17.46
CA ASP A 309 -14.93 16.21 -16.28
C ASP A 309 -14.73 15.36 -15.01
N VAL A 310 -14.47 16.02 -13.88
CA VAL A 310 -14.22 15.33 -12.60
C VAL A 310 -15.43 14.50 -12.16
N LYS A 311 -16.66 14.96 -12.42
CA LYS A 311 -17.87 14.23 -12.00
C LYS A 311 -18.03 12.95 -12.79
N GLN A 312 -17.81 13.02 -14.10
CA GLN A 312 -17.82 11.86 -14.99
C GLN A 312 -16.75 10.85 -14.57
N LEU A 313 -15.52 11.31 -14.30
CA LEU A 313 -14.45 10.41 -13.85
C LEU A 313 -14.76 9.73 -12.50
N ILE A 314 -15.35 10.44 -11.53
CA ILE A 314 -15.76 9.83 -10.25
C ILE A 314 -16.80 8.73 -10.50
N HIS A 315 -17.79 9.01 -11.34
CA HIS A 315 -18.82 8.05 -11.72
C HIS A 315 -18.20 6.80 -12.38
N ASP A 316 -17.35 7.01 -13.38
CA ASP A 316 -16.81 5.92 -14.20
C ASP A 316 -15.81 5.04 -13.45
N TYR A 317 -14.94 5.64 -12.65
CA TYR A 317 -14.01 4.87 -11.82
C TYR A 317 -14.69 4.23 -10.62
N GLY A 318 -15.77 4.83 -10.11
CA GLY A 318 -16.39 4.46 -8.84
C GLY A 318 -15.52 4.80 -7.63
N VAL A 319 -14.57 5.72 -7.79
CA VAL A 319 -13.58 6.13 -6.77
C VAL A 319 -13.76 7.62 -6.46
N PRO A 320 -13.88 8.01 -5.19
CA PRO A 320 -14.00 9.43 -4.82
C PRO A 320 -12.73 10.20 -5.19
N CYS A 321 -12.88 11.40 -5.74
CA CYS A 321 -11.75 12.26 -6.12
C CYS A 321 -11.33 13.16 -4.96
N LEU A 322 -10.03 13.13 -4.60
CA LEU A 322 -9.44 14.09 -3.67
C LEU A 322 -9.09 15.40 -4.36
N ARG A 323 -8.39 15.32 -5.50
CA ARG A 323 -7.84 16.48 -6.20
C ARG A 323 -7.57 16.19 -7.68
N HIS A 324 -7.63 17.21 -8.52
CA HIS A 324 -7.02 17.17 -9.85
C HIS A 324 -5.80 18.09 -9.87
N ILE A 325 -4.77 17.69 -10.62
CA ILE A 325 -3.54 18.44 -10.85
C ILE A 325 -3.55 18.86 -12.31
N GLY A 326 -3.44 20.16 -12.58
CA GLY A 326 -3.43 20.70 -13.93
C GLY A 326 -2.28 20.15 -14.79
N ASP A 327 -2.51 20.04 -16.08
CA ASP A 327 -1.45 19.75 -17.04
C ASP A 327 -0.42 20.90 -17.09
N VAL A 328 0.86 20.55 -16.90
CA VAL A 328 1.99 21.50 -16.89
C VAL A 328 2.64 21.64 -18.27
N GLY A 329 2.08 21.01 -19.31
CA GLY A 329 2.53 21.14 -20.69
C GLY A 329 4.01 20.78 -20.88
N ASP A 330 4.76 21.66 -21.54
CA ASP A 330 6.16 21.44 -21.91
C ASP A 330 7.10 21.35 -20.70
N LEU A 331 6.66 21.76 -19.52
CA LEU A 331 7.48 21.65 -18.31
C LEU A 331 7.80 20.20 -17.96
N GLY A 332 6.91 19.24 -18.24
CA GLY A 332 7.15 17.83 -17.97
C GLY A 332 8.43 17.29 -18.63
N PRO A 333 8.56 17.39 -19.96
CA PRO A 333 9.80 17.06 -20.67
C PRO A 333 11.02 17.85 -20.21
N ILE A 334 10.86 19.14 -19.91
CA ILE A 334 11.96 20.01 -19.45
C ILE A 334 12.54 19.49 -18.12
N VAL A 335 11.69 19.19 -17.13
CA VAL A 335 12.18 18.72 -15.83
C VAL A 335 12.82 17.33 -15.89
N GLU A 336 12.36 16.48 -16.81
CA GLU A 336 12.96 15.17 -17.06
C GLU A 336 14.38 15.34 -17.65
N ALA A 337 14.55 16.26 -18.60
CA ALA A 337 15.84 16.59 -19.17
C ALA A 337 16.80 17.20 -18.14
N ASP A 338 16.28 18.09 -17.29
CA ASP A 338 17.03 18.76 -16.23
C ASP A 338 17.31 17.87 -15.01
N ARG A 339 16.61 16.72 -14.92
CA ARG A 339 16.64 15.77 -13.80
C ARG A 339 16.26 16.40 -12.45
N ASN A 340 15.19 17.19 -12.48
CA ASN A 340 14.61 17.87 -11.33
C ASN A 340 13.14 17.47 -11.13
N LEU A 341 12.56 17.84 -10.00
CA LEU A 341 11.13 17.69 -9.77
C LEU A 341 10.36 18.89 -10.34
N ILE A 342 9.14 18.66 -10.82
CA ILE A 342 8.22 19.74 -11.23
C ILE A 342 8.02 20.75 -10.09
N ILE A 343 7.97 20.26 -8.85
CA ILE A 343 7.76 21.10 -7.67
C ILE A 343 8.89 22.11 -7.42
N ASP A 344 10.07 21.90 -8.01
CA ASP A 344 11.22 22.80 -7.87
C ASP A 344 11.09 24.04 -8.79
N TYR A 345 10.24 23.98 -9.82
CA TYR A 345 10.00 25.10 -10.76
C TYR A 345 8.91 26.04 -10.24
N GLU A 346 8.87 27.27 -10.74
CA GLU A 346 7.84 28.26 -10.39
C GLU A 346 6.52 27.99 -11.12
N GLU A 347 5.83 26.90 -10.78
CA GLU A 347 4.46 26.60 -11.22
C GLU A 347 3.48 26.72 -10.04
N PRO A 348 2.83 27.89 -9.85
CA PRO A 348 1.99 28.14 -8.69
C PRO A 348 0.77 27.21 -8.60
N GLU A 349 0.15 26.87 -9.73
CA GLU A 349 -1.03 26.00 -9.77
C GLU A 349 -0.68 24.57 -9.40
N TYR A 350 0.39 24.03 -9.98
CA TYR A 350 0.91 22.70 -9.63
C TYR A 350 1.27 22.62 -8.13
N LYS A 351 2.01 23.61 -7.61
CA LYS A 351 2.35 23.70 -6.18
C LYS A 351 1.12 23.73 -5.29
N LYS A 352 0.10 24.50 -5.67
CA LYS A 352 -1.17 24.59 -4.93
C LYS A 352 -1.89 23.24 -4.86
N ASP A 353 -1.91 22.48 -5.95
CA ASP A 353 -2.56 21.18 -6.00
C ASP A 353 -1.81 20.12 -5.18
N ILE A 354 -0.47 20.09 -5.27
CA ILE A 354 0.36 19.22 -4.42
C ILE A 354 0.20 19.60 -2.94
N ASP A 355 0.20 20.89 -2.61
CA ASP A 355 0.01 21.37 -1.23
C ASP A 355 -1.35 20.97 -0.66
N PHE A 356 -2.39 20.83 -1.49
CA PHE A 356 -3.68 20.32 -1.04
C PHE A 356 -3.58 18.86 -0.60
N ILE A 357 -2.92 18.01 -1.40
CA ILE A 357 -2.68 16.60 -1.08
C ILE A 357 -1.85 16.49 0.21
N VAL A 358 -0.77 17.28 0.32
CA VAL A 358 0.07 17.32 1.52
C VAL A 358 -0.70 17.76 2.76
N LYS A 359 -1.55 18.78 2.67
CA LYS A 359 -2.40 19.20 3.80
C LYS A 359 -3.37 18.10 4.25
N ALA A 360 -3.92 17.34 3.30
CA ALA A 360 -4.77 16.20 3.64
C ALA A 360 -3.97 15.16 4.44
N LEU A 361 -2.77 14.79 3.98
CA LEU A 361 -1.91 13.82 4.67
C LEU A 361 -1.47 14.31 6.07
N ILE A 362 -1.07 15.58 6.19
CA ILE A 362 -0.72 16.20 7.48
C ILE A 362 -1.88 16.08 8.46
N LYS A 363 -3.11 16.34 8.01
CA LYS A 363 -4.30 16.28 8.87
C LYS A 363 -4.66 14.83 9.23
N THR A 364 -4.64 13.92 8.25
CA THR A 364 -4.96 12.50 8.45
C THR A 364 -4.02 11.86 9.47
N TYR A 365 -2.72 12.12 9.35
CA TYR A 365 -1.68 11.53 10.20
C TYR A 365 -1.25 12.42 11.37
N ARG A 366 -1.91 13.57 11.55
CA ARG A 366 -1.65 14.53 12.64
C ARG A 366 -0.17 14.92 12.73
N LEU A 367 0.48 15.15 11.60
CA LEU A 367 1.90 15.48 11.55
C LEU A 367 2.15 16.89 12.11
N THR A 368 3.24 17.04 12.87
CA THR A 368 3.67 18.33 13.40
C THR A 368 4.23 19.21 12.28
N CYS A 369 3.60 20.38 12.06
CA CYS A 369 4.10 21.37 11.11
C CYS A 369 5.28 22.16 11.70
N ARG A 370 6.27 22.49 10.87
CA ARG A 370 7.35 23.41 11.24
C ARG A 370 6.83 24.84 11.36
N ASP A 371 7.37 25.61 12.30
CA ASP A 371 7.07 27.03 12.44
C ASP A 371 7.49 27.84 11.20
N GLN A 372 6.52 28.33 10.43
CA GLN A 372 6.73 29.04 9.16
C GLN A 372 7.44 30.42 9.28
N LYS A 373 7.78 30.86 10.49
CA LYS A 373 8.48 32.14 10.73
C LYS A 373 9.98 32.08 10.40
N ALA A 374 10.60 30.90 10.30
CA ALA A 374 12.04 30.76 10.03
C ALA A 374 12.40 30.76 8.53
N VAL A 375 11.52 30.26 7.65
CA VAL A 375 11.83 30.00 6.22
C VAL A 375 11.91 31.29 5.38
N LYS A 376 11.29 32.39 5.82
CA LYS A 376 11.35 33.69 5.10
C LYS A 376 12.71 34.41 5.21
N ARG A 377 13.58 34.04 6.16
CA ARG A 377 14.84 34.78 6.40
C ARG A 377 15.99 34.40 5.47
N THR A 378 16.00 33.17 4.93
CA THR A 378 17.07 32.72 4.02
C THR A 378 16.90 33.27 2.60
N GLY A 379 15.68 33.38 2.09
CA GLY A 379 15.41 33.89 0.74
C GLY A 379 15.67 35.39 0.55
N LEU A 380 15.60 36.20 1.61
CA LEU A 380 15.86 37.64 1.52
C LEU A 380 17.36 37.96 1.51
N LEU A 381 18.17 37.24 2.30
CA LEU A 381 19.63 37.42 2.36
C LEU A 381 20.32 36.89 1.10
N GLN A 382 19.82 35.80 0.50
CA GLN A 382 20.38 35.25 -0.73
C GLN A 382 20.05 36.10 -1.97
N ARG A 383 18.99 36.92 -1.93
CA ARG A 383 18.66 37.91 -2.98
C ARG A 383 19.37 39.26 -2.81
N LEU A 384 19.94 39.54 -1.64
CA LEU A 384 20.66 40.80 -1.37
C LEU A 384 22.17 40.68 -1.55
N PHE A 385 22.71 39.45 -1.62
CA PHE A 385 24.15 39.19 -1.70
C PHE A 385 24.52 38.11 -2.74
N GLY A 386 23.65 37.86 -3.72
CA GLY A 386 23.88 36.92 -4.83
C GLY A 386 24.00 37.62 -6.17
#